data_AF-A0A7J4MD06-F1
#
_entry.id   AF-A0A7J4MD06-F1
#
_cell.length_a   1.000
_cell.length_b   1.000
_cell.length_c   1.000
_cell.angle_alpha   90.00
_cell.angle_beta   90.00
_cell.angle_gamma   90.00
#
_symmetry.space_group_name_H-M   'P 1'
#
loop_
_entity.id
_entity.type
_entity.pdbx_description
1 polymer ?
#
loop_
_entity_poly.entity_id
_entity_poly.type
_entity_poly.pdbx_seq_one_letter_code
_entity_poly.pdbx_strand_id
1 'polypeptide(L)' 'EDAPAAAEEAADASDADAPDYASMTVAELKDELKAKGLPVSGKKAELIERLQGA' A
#
# COMPACT_ATOMS: atom_id res chain seq x y z
N GLU A 1 10.80 35.95 -13.50
CA GLU A 1 9.73 36.04 -12.50
C GLU A 1 8.52 35.36 -13.12
N ASP A 2 7.86 34.36 -12.55
CA ASP A 2 7.80 33.94 -11.17
C ASP A 2 7.22 32.51 -11.10
N ALA A 3 7.67 31.75 -10.11
CA ALA A 3 7.06 30.58 -9.47
C ALA A 3 6.54 29.36 -10.29
N PRO A 4 7.23 28.19 -10.23
CA PRO A 4 6.56 26.90 -10.34
C PRO A 4 5.79 26.64 -9.03
N ALA A 5 4.47 26.56 -9.10
CA ALA A 5 3.63 26.18 -7.98
C ALA A 5 3.84 24.69 -7.64
N ALA A 6 4.71 24.45 -6.66
CA ALA A 6 4.65 23.28 -5.81
C ALA A 6 3.50 23.47 -4.81
N ALA A 7 2.57 22.53 -4.80
CA ALA A 7 1.66 22.22 -3.70
C ALA A 7 1.11 20.82 -4.02
N GLU A 8 1.80 19.76 -3.57
CA GLU A 8 1.43 19.06 -2.33
C GLU A 8 -0.06 18.76 -2.29
N GLU A 9 -0.43 17.69 -2.98
CA GLU A 9 -1.77 17.10 -2.88
C GLU A 9 -1.70 15.97 -1.84
N ALA A 10 -2.07 16.37 -0.62
CA ALA A 10 -2.71 15.56 0.43
C ALA A 10 -2.14 14.16 0.69
N ALA A 11 -1.11 14.10 1.54
CA ALA A 11 -0.95 12.99 2.47
C ALA A 11 -2.09 13.07 3.52
N ASP A 12 -3.24 12.47 3.22
CA ASP A 12 -4.30 12.25 4.21
C ASP A 12 -3.87 11.11 5.13
N ALA A 13 -3.24 11.50 6.24
CA ALA A 13 -2.93 10.64 7.36
C ALA A 13 -4.21 10.27 8.11
N SER A 14 -4.86 9.19 7.69
CA SER A 14 -5.87 8.49 8.51
C SER A 14 -5.46 7.07 8.93
N ASP A 15 -4.25 6.62 8.58
CA ASP A 15 -3.69 5.36 9.10
C ASP A 15 -2.15 5.45 9.18
N ALA A 16 -1.63 6.10 10.22
CA ALA A 16 -0.21 6.45 10.32
C ALA A 16 0.73 5.27 10.66
N ASP A 17 0.23 4.03 10.67
CA ASP A 17 1.03 2.82 10.92
C ASP A 17 0.79 1.71 9.87
N ALA A 18 -0.28 1.77 9.06
CA ALA A 18 -0.48 0.82 7.97
C ALA A 18 0.42 1.18 6.77
N PRO A 19 1.34 0.29 6.34
CA PRO A 19 2.13 0.52 5.15
C PRO A 19 1.22 0.58 3.91
N ASP A 20 1.56 1.44 2.97
CA ASP A 20 0.80 1.64 1.74
C ASP A 20 1.03 0.49 0.75
N TYR A 21 0.42 -0.65 1.05
CA TYR A 21 0.44 -1.86 0.25
C TYR A 21 -0.13 -1.62 -1.17
N ALA A 22 -0.96 -0.61 -1.38
CA ALA A 22 -1.48 -0.29 -2.72
C ALA A 22 -0.36 0.18 -3.67
N SER A 23 0.62 0.88 -3.12
CA SER A 23 1.83 1.35 -3.80
C SER A 23 2.87 0.24 -4.03
N MET A 24 2.77 -0.89 -3.33
CA MET A 24 3.68 -2.03 -3.51
C MET A 24 3.36 -2.86 -4.76
N THR A 25 4.33 -3.66 -5.20
CA THR A 25 4.14 -4.60 -6.30
C THR A 25 3.45 -5.89 -5.85
N VAL A 26 2.84 -6.62 -6.79
CA VAL A 26 2.24 -7.94 -6.50
C VAL A 26 3.27 -8.92 -5.92
N ALA A 27 4.55 -8.79 -6.29
CA ALA A 27 5.61 -9.61 -5.73
C ALA A 27 5.82 -9.33 -4.24
N GLU A 28 6.00 -8.07 -3.88
CA GLU A 28 6.18 -7.64 -2.49
C GLU A 28 4.98 -8.01 -1.60
N LEU A 29 3.76 -7.74 -2.08
CA LEU A 29 2.53 -8.11 -1.37
C LEU A 29 2.44 -9.62 -1.11
N LYS A 30 2.86 -10.44 -2.08
CA LYS A 30 2.89 -11.89 -1.91
C LYS A 30 3.95 -12.31 -0.91
N ASP A 31 5.10 -11.66 -0.88
CA ASP A 31 6.17 -12.01 0.05
C ASP A 31 5.82 -11.62 1.49
N GLU A 32 5.17 -10.48 1.71
CA GLU A 32 4.61 -10.13 3.02
C GLU A 32 3.52 -11.09 3.47
N LEU A 33 2.60 -11.46 2.58
CA LEU A 33 1.57 -12.45 2.89
C LEU A 33 2.19 -13.82 3.23
N LYS A 34 3.23 -14.27 2.51
CA LYS A 34 3.97 -15.49 2.87
C LYS A 34 4.65 -15.35 4.24
N ALA A 35 5.29 -14.21 4.50
CA ALA A 35 5.97 -13.95 5.78
C ALA A 35 4.99 -13.97 6.95
N LYS A 36 3.76 -13.48 6.75
CA LYS A 36 2.64 -13.54 7.69
C LYS A 36 1.91 -14.90 7.71
N GLY A 37 2.27 -15.85 6.83
CA GLY A 37 1.61 -17.16 6.72
C GLY A 37 0.20 -17.11 6.12
N LEU A 38 -0.15 -16.00 5.45
CA LEU A 38 -1.43 -15.76 4.81
C LEU A 38 -1.43 -16.27 3.35
N PRO A 39 -2.60 -16.62 2.80
CA PRO A 39 -2.68 -17.08 1.41
C PRO A 39 -2.25 -15.99 0.42
N VAL A 40 -1.44 -16.37 -0.58
CA VAL A 40 -0.95 -15.49 -1.66
C VAL A 40 -1.73 -15.63 -2.98
N SER A 41 -2.86 -16.31 -2.91
CA SER A 41 -3.81 -16.49 -4.00
C SER A 41 -4.82 -15.35 -4.02
N GLY A 42 -5.09 -14.84 -5.23
CA GLY A 42 -6.02 -13.72 -5.46
C GLY A 42 -5.47 -12.67 -6.40
N LYS A 43 -6.28 -11.64 -6.68
CA LYS A 43 -5.86 -10.44 -7.42
C LYS A 43 -5.06 -9.49 -6.52
N LYS A 44 -4.34 -8.52 -7.10
CA LYS A 44 -3.57 -7.50 -6.35
C LYS A 44 -4.41 -6.84 -5.25
N ALA A 45 -5.65 -6.44 -5.58
CA ALA A 45 -6.57 -5.81 -4.62
C ALA A 45 -6.84 -6.71 -3.41
N GLU A 46 -7.09 -8.00 -3.60
CA GLU A 46 -7.33 -8.93 -2.50
C GLU A 46 -6.08 -9.16 -1.63
N LEU A 47 -4.89 -9.12 -2.24
CA LEU A 47 -3.64 -9.20 -1.49
C LEU A 47 -3.47 -7.96 -0.58
N ILE A 48 -3.81 -6.78 -1.10
CA ILE A 48 -3.77 -5.50 -0.37
C ILE A 48 -4.79 -5.49 0.76
N GLU A 49 -6.05 -5.80 0.48
CA GLU A 49 -7.12 -5.85 1.49
C GLU A 49 -6.76 -6.84 2.61
N ARG A 50 -6.17 -7.98 2.26
CA ARG A 50 -5.71 -8.97 3.25
C ARG A 50 -4.55 -8.45 4.11
N LEU A 51 -3.71 -7.57 3.58
CA LEU A 51 -2.60 -6.98 4.32
C LEU A 51 -3.02 -5.76 5.15
N GLN A 52 -4.01 -4.99 4.68
CA GLN A 52 -4.60 -3.83 5.35
C GLN A 52 -5.62 -4.21 6.43
N GLY A 53 -6.36 -5.30 6.23
CA GLY A 53 -7.41 -5.77 7.15
C GLY A 53 -6.98 -6.85 8.15
N ALA A 54 -5.69 -7.19 8.21
CA ALA A 54 -5.13 -8.20 9.12
C ALA A 54 -4.43 -7.59 10.34
#